data_AF-A0A534KC29-F1
#
_entry.id   AF-A0A534KC29-F1
#
_cell.length_a   1.000
_cell.length_b   1.000
_cell.length_c   1.000
_cell.angle_alpha   90.00
_cell.angle_beta   90.00
_cell.angle_gamma   90.00
#
_symmetry.space_group_name_H-M   'P 1'
#
loop_
_entity.id
_entity.type
_entity.pdbx_description
1 polymer ?
#
loop_
_entity_poly.entity_id
_entity_poly.type
_entity_poly.pdbx_seq_one_letter_code
_entity_poly.pdbx_strand_id
1 'polypeptide(L)' 'MPTKWNFEAEYIQSCNCAWGCPCNFDALPTTGSCEALVSWHIKKGTFGTTKLDGTTFA' A
#
# COMPACT_ATOMS: atom_id res chain seq x y z
N MET A 1 19.02 -17.96 1.58
CA MET A 1 17.54 -17.99 1.70
C MET A 1 17.05 -16.55 1.72
N PRO A 2 15.92 -16.22 1.06
CA PRO A 2 15.39 -14.86 1.08
C PRO A 2 14.93 -14.45 2.49
N THR A 3 15.10 -13.18 2.84
CA THR A 3 14.63 -12.62 4.11
C THR A 3 13.10 -12.69 4.16
N LYS A 4 12.57 -13.38 5.17
CA LYS A 4 11.11 -13.47 5.38
C LYS A 4 10.57 -12.14 5.86
N TRP A 5 9.41 -11.74 5.33
CA TRP A 5 8.73 -10.52 5.72
C TRP A 5 7.21 -10.68 5.65
N ASN A 6 6.50 -9.90 6.45
CA ASN A 6 5.03 -9.75 6.44
C ASN A 6 4.65 -8.49 7.22
N PHE A 7 3.50 -7.90 6.91
CA PHE A 7 2.89 -6.88 7.76
C PHE A 7 1.36 -6.80 7.56
N GLU A 8 0.69 -6.29 8.58
CA GLU A 8 -0.70 -5.85 8.61
C GLU A 8 -0.69 -4.33 8.81
N ALA A 9 -1.37 -3.60 7.93
CA ALA A 9 -1.39 -2.14 7.95
C ALA A 9 -2.79 -1.59 7.72
N GLU A 10 -3.01 -0.38 8.24
CA GLU A 10 -4.05 0.49 7.73
C GLU A 10 -3.55 1.13 6.44
N TYR A 11 -4.44 1.25 5.46
CA TYR A 11 -4.11 1.66 4.11
C TYR A 11 -5.05 2.78 3.68
N ILE A 12 -4.45 3.88 3.22
CA ILE A 12 -5.18 4.98 2.60
C ILE A 12 -4.61 5.25 1.22
N GLN A 13 -5.49 5.56 0.28
CA GLN A 13 -5.10 6.01 -1.04
C GLN A 13 -6.05 7.07 -1.57
N SER A 14 -5.52 7.93 -2.42
CA SER A 14 -6.30 8.82 -3.27
C SER A 14 -5.62 8.90 -4.63
N CYS A 15 -6.41 8.86 -5.69
CA CYS A 15 -5.89 8.99 -7.04
C CYS A 15 -6.85 9.75 -7.96
N ASN A 16 -6.38 10.07 -9.16
CA ASN A 16 -7.14 10.74 -10.22
C ASN A 16 -8.21 9.86 -10.91
N CYS A 17 -8.44 8.62 -10.47
CA CYS A 17 -9.38 7.69 -11.12
C CYS A 17 -10.81 7.81 -10.60
N ALA A 18 -11.74 7.16 -11.29
CA ALA A 18 -13.12 7.01 -10.84
C ALA A 18 -13.20 6.28 -9.49
N TRP A 19 -14.32 6.50 -8.80
CA TRP A 19 -14.59 5.88 -7.51
C TRP A 19 -14.39 4.36 -7.54
N GLY A 20 -13.93 3.81 -6.42
CA GLY A 20 -13.56 2.41 -6.29
C GLY A 20 -12.10 2.11 -6.66
N CYS A 21 -11.35 3.05 -7.24
CA CYS A 21 -9.94 2.87 -7.60
C CYS A 21 -9.74 1.58 -8.44
N PRO A 22 -10.14 1.58 -9.73
CA PRO A 22 -10.16 0.39 -10.59
C PRO A 22 -8.85 -0.39 -10.59
N CYS A 23 -7.71 0.27 -10.43
CA CYS A 23 -6.38 -0.36 -10.38
C CYS A 23 -6.18 -1.34 -9.21
N ASN A 24 -6.93 -1.23 -8.11
CA ASN A 24 -6.89 -2.22 -7.03
C ASN A 24 -7.52 -3.56 -7.43
N PHE A 25 -8.28 -3.57 -8.52
CA PHE A 25 -9.03 -4.70 -9.04
C PHE A 25 -8.55 -5.06 -10.45
N ASP A 26 -7.27 -4.80 -10.74
CA ASP A 26 -6.60 -5.11 -12.02
C ASP A 26 -7.17 -4.42 -13.26
N ALA A 27 -7.94 -3.34 -13.09
CA ALA A 27 -8.45 -2.53 -14.20
C ALA A 27 -7.53 -1.33 -14.51
N LEU A 28 -7.63 -0.85 -15.75
CA LEU A 28 -6.83 0.28 -16.24
C LEU A 28 -7.19 1.60 -15.51
N PRO A 29 -6.24 2.55 -15.39
CA PRO A 29 -6.54 3.89 -14.91
C PRO A 29 -7.60 4.57 -15.76
N THR A 30 -8.56 5.25 -15.12
CA THR A 30 -9.67 5.90 -15.81
C THR A 30 -9.21 6.99 -16.79
N THR A 31 -8.12 7.69 -16.45
CA THR A 31 -7.59 8.84 -17.18
C THR A 31 -6.37 8.50 -18.04
N GLY A 32 -6.07 7.21 -18.25
CA GLY A 32 -4.92 6.73 -19.01
C GLY A 32 -3.61 6.64 -18.22
N SER A 33 -3.43 7.47 -17.18
CA SER A 33 -2.27 7.42 -16.27
C SER A 33 -2.69 7.57 -14.81
N CYS A 34 -2.01 6.86 -13.92
CA CYS A 34 -2.25 6.94 -12.48
C CYS A 34 -1.47 8.09 -11.86
N GLU A 35 -2.17 8.99 -11.17
CA GLU A 35 -1.60 9.98 -10.26
C GLU A 35 -2.18 9.69 -8.88
N ALA A 36 -1.39 9.05 -8.01
CA ALA A 36 -1.85 8.54 -6.73
C ALA A 36 -0.93 8.98 -5.58
N LEU A 37 -1.56 9.28 -4.44
CA LEU A 37 -0.93 9.30 -3.14
C LEU A 37 -1.39 8.06 -2.38
N VAL A 38 -0.45 7.36 -1.77
CA VAL A 38 -0.71 6.16 -0.98
C VAL A 38 0.01 6.29 0.35
N SER A 39 -0.58 5.82 1.43
CA SER A 39 0.11 5.74 2.71
C SER A 39 -0.34 4.51 3.49
N TRP A 40 0.59 4.00 4.29
CA TRP A 40 0.40 2.86 5.18
C TRP A 40 0.81 3.22 6.59
N HIS A 41 0.01 2.76 7.55
CA HIS A 41 0.39 2.70 8.96
C HIS A 41 0.47 1.23 9.38
N ILE A 42 1.68 0.72 9.63
CA ILE A 42 1.89 -0.68 9.99
C ILE A 42 1.43 -0.91 11.44
N LYS A 43 0.35 -1.69 11.61
CA LYS A 43 -0.12 -2.12 12.94
C LYS A 43 0.77 -3.22 13.51
N LYS A 44 1.19 -4.16 12.66
CA LYS A 44 2.05 -5.29 13.03
C LYS A 44 2.87 -5.77 11.84
N GLY A 45 4.18 -5.96 11.98
CA GLY A 45 5.00 -6.46 10.88
C GLY A 45 6.44 -6.76 11.24
N THR A 46 7.07 -7.60 10.42
CA THR A 46 8.50 -7.95 10.54
C THR A 46 9.17 -8.03 9.18
N PHE A 47 10.44 -7.62 9.15
CA PHE A 47 11.37 -7.87 8.05
C PHE A 47 12.63 -8.54 8.62
N GLY A 48 12.75 -9.86 8.48
CA GLY A 48 13.76 -10.63 9.19
C GLY A 48 13.61 -10.48 10.70
N THR A 49 14.61 -9.88 11.35
CA THR A 49 14.61 -9.56 12.78
C THR A 49 14.13 -8.14 13.10
N THR A 50 13.91 -7.30 12.09
CA THR A 50 13.48 -5.91 12.25
C THR A 50 11.97 -5.85 12.49
N LYS A 51 11.56 -5.17 13.57
CA LYS A 51 10.15 -4.87 13.87
C LYS A 51 9.70 -3.65 13.08
N LEU A 52 8.50 -3.73 12.50
CA LEU A 52 7.91 -2.66 11.70
C LEU A 52 6.68 -2.02 12.38
N ASP A 53 6.21 -2.59 13.50
CA ASP A 53 5.07 -2.12 14.28
C ASP A 53 5.15 -0.60 14.54
N GLY A 54 4.09 0.14 14.19
CA GLY A 54 3.99 1.60 14.33
C GLY A 54 4.65 2.42 13.21
N THR A 55 5.34 1.78 12.26
CA THR A 55 5.98 2.50 11.14
C THR A 55 4.93 3.06 10.19
N THR A 56 5.06 4.34 9.86
CA THR A 56 4.19 5.03 8.89
C THR A 56 5.01 5.47 7.70
N PHE A 57 4.54 5.19 6.49
CA PHE A 57 5.21 5.59 5.25
C PHE A 57 4.20 5.92 4.15
N ALA A 58 4.62 6.74 3.19
CA ALA A 58 3.86 7.17 2.02
C ALA A 58 4.78 7.16 0.80
#